data_AF-A0A1X0WM92-F1
#
_entry.id   AF-A0A1X0WM92-F1
#
_cell.length_a   1.000
_cell.length_b   1.000
_cell.length_c   1.000
_cell.angle_alpha   90.00
_cell.angle_beta   90.00
_cell.angle_gamma   90.00
#
_symmetry.space_group_name_H-M   'P 1'
#
loop_
_entity.id
_entity.type
_entity.pdbx_description
1 polymer ?
#
loop_
_entity_poly.entity_id
_entity_poly.type
_entity_poly.pdbx_seq_one_letter_code
_entity_poly.pdbx_strand_id
1 'polypeptide(L)' 'MRVFMEFVDDEEKLAVEKLNEYIEKAKIATSGKAKIKVIGYQVARYEQLNKERTYILAEEVID' A
#
# COMPACT_ATOMS: atom_id res chain seq x y z
N MET A 1 -10.66 -13.81 -5.88
CA MET A 1 -9.78 -13.07 -6.83
C MET A 1 -8.53 -12.61 -6.09
N ARG A 2 -7.35 -12.61 -6.73
CA ARG A 2 -6.08 -12.14 -6.12
C ARG A 2 -5.52 -10.97 -6.91
N VAL A 3 -5.22 -9.87 -6.23
CA VAL A 3 -4.68 -8.64 -6.81
C VAL A 3 -3.44 -8.22 -6.03
N PHE A 4 -2.43 -7.70 -6.74
CA PHE A 4 -1.24 -7.12 -6.12
C PHE A 4 -1.22 -5.63 -6.41
N MET A 5 -0.95 -4.82 -5.38
CA MET A 5 -0.93 -3.37 -5.48
C MET A 5 0.26 -2.80 -4.73
N GLU A 6 0.93 -1.83 -5.36
CA GLU A 6 2.06 -1.13 -4.79
C GLU A 6 1.63 0.27 -4.33
N PHE A 7 2.06 0.65 -3.12
CA PHE A 7 1.88 1.95 -2.53
C PHE A 7 3.25 2.59 -2.33
N VAL A 8 3.42 3.81 -2.83
CA VAL A 8 4.70 4.53 -2.81
C VAL A 8 4.47 5.93 -2.25
N ASP A 9 5.42 6.45 -1.47
CA ASP A 9 5.40 7.84 -1.05
C ASP A 9 5.38 8.77 -2.29
N ASP A 10 4.54 9.80 -2.26
CA ASP A 10 4.63 10.93 -3.18
C ASP A 10 4.73 12.27 -2.44
N GLU A 11 4.46 13.37 -3.13
CA GLU A 11 4.52 14.71 -2.54
C GLU A 11 3.32 15.02 -1.63
N GLU A 12 2.23 14.27 -1.77
CA GLU A 12 0.96 14.53 -1.07
C GLU A 12 0.70 13.55 0.07
N LYS A 13 1.04 12.26 -0.10
CA LYS A 13 0.73 11.19 0.86
C LYS A 13 1.84 10.15 0.98
N LEU A 14 1.99 9.65 2.20
CA LEU A 14 2.85 8.50 2.50
C LEU A 14 2.22 7.21 1.97
N ALA A 15 3.06 6.23 1.62
CA ALA A 15 2.66 4.90 1.17
C ALA A 15 1.72 4.21 2.17
N VAL A 16 1.98 4.38 3.47
CA VAL A 16 1.16 3.84 4.56
C VAL A 16 -0.24 4.45 4.56
N GLU A 17 -0.35 5.75 4.33
CA GLU A 17 -1.65 6.44 4.29
C GLU A 17 -2.48 5.96 3.10
N LYS A 18 -1.84 5.82 1.93
CA LYS A 18 -2.49 5.27 0.73
C LYS A 18 -2.96 3.83 0.94
N LEU A 19 -2.15 3.00 1.60
CA LEU A 19 -2.52 1.64 1.97
C LEU A 19 -3.73 1.64 2.91
N ASN A 20 -3.73 2.49 3.94
CA ASN A 20 -4.84 2.58 4.88
C ASN A 20 -6.15 3.00 4.19
N GLU A 21 -6.09 4.00 3.30
CA GLU A 21 -7.24 4.40 2.49
C GLU A 21 -7.74 3.27 1.60
N TYR A 22 -6.83 2.48 1.03
CA TYR A 22 -7.18 1.32 0.22
C TYR A 22 -7.89 0.25 1.06
N ILE A 23 -7.37 -0.06 2.24
CA ILE A 23 -7.97 -1.05 3.16
C ILE A 23 -9.40 -0.66 3.52
N GLU A 24 -9.64 0.61 3.88
CA GLU A 24 -10.98 1.09 4.22
C GLU A 24 -11.94 0.99 3.02
N LYS A 25 -11.50 1.39 1.82
CA LYS A 25 -12.30 1.27 0.59
C LYS A 25 -12.63 -0.19 0.25
N ALA A 26 -11.66 -1.09 0.34
CA ALA A 26 -11.83 -2.51 0.06
C ALA A 26 -12.80 -3.17 1.05
N LYS A 27 -12.70 -2.80 2.34
CA LYS A 27 -13.61 -3.27 3.39
C LYS A 27 -15.06 -2.88 3.11
N ILE A 28 -15.30 -1.64 2.68
CA ILE A 28 -16.64 -1.17 2.29
C ILE A 28 -17.14 -1.90 1.04
N ALA A 29 -16.33 -1.93 -0.03
CA ALA A 29 -16.72 -2.48 -1.32
C ALA A 29 -17.03 -3.99 -1.29
N THR A 30 -16.35 -4.74 -0.41
CA THR A 30 -16.48 -6.21 -0.32
C THR A 30 -17.30 -6.67 0.88
N SER A 31 -17.92 -5.75 1.62
CA SER A 31 -18.60 -6.04 2.89
C SER A 31 -17.69 -6.81 3.88
N GLY A 32 -16.41 -6.43 3.92
CA GLY A 32 -15.40 -7.01 4.81
C GLY A 32 -14.84 -8.37 4.38
N LYS A 33 -15.12 -8.84 3.16
CA LYS A 33 -14.59 -10.13 2.64
C LYS A 33 -13.17 -10.03 2.09
N ALA A 34 -12.72 -8.83 1.71
CA ALA A 34 -11.35 -8.59 1.28
C ALA A 34 -10.37 -8.84 2.43
N LYS A 35 -9.36 -9.67 2.16
CA LYS A 35 -8.20 -9.90 3.02
C LYS A 35 -6.99 -9.26 2.36
N ILE A 36 -6.43 -8.23 3.00
CA ILE A 36 -5.25 -7.53 2.51
C ILE A 36 -4.04 -7.91 3.36
N LYS A 37 -2.93 -8.26 2.72
CA LYS A 37 -1.65 -8.63 3.35
C LYS A 37 -0.51 -7.81 2.75
N VAL A 38 0.33 -7.24 3.58
CA VAL A 38 1.60 -6.65 3.12
C VAL A 38 2.58 -7.79 2.84
N ILE A 39 3.09 -7.86 1.61
CA ILE A 39 4.01 -8.91 1.14
C ILE A 39 5.39 -8.35 0.76
N GLY A 40 5.54 -7.03 0.70
CA GLY A 40 6.81 -6.37 0.48
C GLY A 40 6.83 -5.00 1.16
N TYR A 41 7.97 -4.65 1.73
CA TYR A 41 8.22 -3.35 2.36
C TYR A 41 9.67 -2.96 2.10
N GLN A 42 9.89 -1.77 1.54
CA GLN A 42 11.21 -1.25 1.27
C GLN A 42 11.23 0.27 1.50
N VAL A 43 12.31 0.76 2.09
CA VAL A 43 12.64 2.19 2.15
C VAL A 43 13.88 2.41 1.31
N ALA A 44 13.79 3.25 0.29
CA ALA A 44 14.91 3.68 -0.52
C ALA A 44 15.34 5.08 -0.09
N ARG A 45 16.64 5.26 0.19
CA ARG A 45 17.22 6.56 0.50
C ARG A 45 17.97 7.10 -0.72
N TYR A 46 17.53 8.24 -1.21
CA TYR A 46 18.18 8.97 -2.29
C TYR A 46 19.10 10.02 -1.69
N GLU A 47 20.37 9.67 -1.46
CA GLU A 47 21.35 10.57 -0.81
C GLU A 47 21.49 11.91 -1.52
N GLN A 48 21.46 11.89 -2.86
CA GLN A 48 21.55 13.10 -3.69
C GLN A 48 20.42 14.11 -3.46
N LEU A 49 19.24 13.61 -3.09
CA LEU A 49 18.05 14.42 -2.83
C LEU A 49 17.80 14.61 -1.33
N ASN A 50 18.65 14.02 -0.48
CA ASN A 50 18.42 13.86 0.95
C ASN A 50 16.97 13.46 1.29
N LYS A 51 16.42 12.54 0.50
CA LYS A 51 15.01 12.13 0.56
C LYS A 51 14.89 10.62 0.70
N GLU A 52 13.96 10.19 1.53
CA GLU A 52 13.57 8.79 1.67
C GLU A 52 12.25 8.55 0.94
N ARG A 53 12.09 7.33 0.42
CA ARG A 53 10.87 6.89 -0.25
C ARG A 53 10.51 5.49 0.17
N THR A 54 9.31 5.35 0.72
CA THR A 54 8.72 4.09 1.16
C THR A 54 7.95 3.46 0.02
N TYR A 55 8.11 2.14 -0.12
CA TYR A 55 7.43 1.28 -1.06
C TYR A 55 6.79 0.13 -0.29
N ILE A 56 5.50 -0.11 -0.51
CA ILE A 56 4.74 -1.18 0.13
C ILE A 56 4.02 -1.96 -0.94
N LEU A 57 4.27 -3.27 -1.01
CA LEU A 57 3.54 -4.19 -1.88
C LEU A 57 2.52 -4.95 -1.05
N ALA A 58 1.25 -4.89 -1.44
CA ALA A 58 0.16 -5.60 -0.80
C ALA A 58 -0.51 -6.60 -1.74
N GLU A 59 -0.91 -7.74 -1.19
CA GLU A 59 -1.80 -8.74 -1.80
C GLU A 59 -3.20 -8.53 -1.24
N GLU A 60 -4.20 -8.41 -2.12
CA GLU A 60 -5.62 -8.51 -1.77
C GLU A 60 -6.19 -9.84 -2.28
N VAL A 61 -6.88 -10.55 -1.39
CA VAL A 61 -7.64 -11.76 -1.71
C VAL A 61 -9.10 -11.56 -1.31
N ILE A 62 -10.01 -11.76 -2.25
CA ILE A 62 -11.45 -11.81 -1.99
C ILE A 62 -11.90 -13.27 -2.15
N ASP A 63 -12.43 -13.84 -1.07
CA ASP A 63 -13.04 -15.17 -1.01
C ASP A 63 -14.44 -15.19 -1.66
#